data_AF-A0A382S0P3-F1
#
_entry.id   AF-A0A382S0P3-F1
#
_cell.length_a   1.000
_cell.length_b   1.000
_cell.length_c   1.000
_cell.angle_alpha   90.00
_cell.angle_beta   90.00
_cell.angle_gamma   90.00
#
_symmetry.space_group_name_H-M   'P 1'
#
loop_
_entity.id
_entity.type
_entity.pdbx_description
1 polymer ?
#
loop_
_entity_poly.entity_id
_entity_poly.type
_entity_poly.pdbx_seq_one_letter_code
_entity_poly.pdbx_strand_id
1 'polypeptide(L)' 'MNNIIFIANTSWNLYNFRLNIMEEMLKEGYCVYALAPKDKYSIRIERKGIKYISTTINRNSKNILSN' A
#
# COMPACT_ATOMS: atom_id res chain seq x y z
N MET A 1 6.59 10.02 18.00
CA MET A 1 6.01 9.97 16.64
C MET A 1 5.80 8.52 16.27
N ASN A 2 4.56 8.11 16.06
CA ASN A 2 4.23 6.71 15.79
C ASN A 2 4.08 6.49 14.29
N ASN A 3 4.67 5.41 13.77
CA ASN A 3 4.63 5.05 12.36
C ASN A 3 3.60 3.95 12.14
N ILE A 4 2.78 4.08 11.10
CA ILE A 4 1.81 3.06 10.68
C ILE A 4 2.10 2.67 9.24
N ILE A 5 2.19 1.36 8.96
CA ILE A 5 2.39 0.85 7.61
C ILE A 5 1.22 -0.02 7.17
N PHE A 6 0.70 0.26 5.98
CA PHE A 6 -0.33 -0.53 5.32
C PHE A 6 0.31 -1.34 4.20
N ILE A 7 0.19 -2.66 4.28
CA ILE A 7 0.81 -3.60 3.35
C ILE A 7 -0.28 -4.30 2.54
N ALA A 8 -0.10 -4.40 1.23
CA ALA A 8 -0.93 -5.25 0.39
C ALA A 8 -0.18 -5.76 -0.85
N ASN A 9 -0.75 -6.78 -1.49
CA ASN A 9 -0.23 -7.35 -2.73
C ASN A 9 -0.38 -6.42 -3.95
N THR A 10 -1.22 -5.39 -3.86
CA THR A 10 -1.45 -4.41 -4.94
C THR A 10 -1.74 -3.04 -4.35
N SER A 11 -1.37 -1.97 -5.07
CA SER A 11 -1.77 -0.61 -4.66
C SER A 11 -3.25 -0.38 -4.91
N TRP A 12 -3.84 -1.08 -5.90
CA TRP A 12 -5.29 -1.12 -6.10
C TRP A 12 -6.03 -1.50 -4.81
N ASN A 13 -5.57 -2.53 -4.09
CA ASN A 13 -6.21 -2.94 -2.84
C ASN A 13 -6.08 -1.87 -1.74
N LEU A 14 -4.88 -1.31 -1.56
CA LEU A 14 -4.65 -0.22 -0.60
C LEU A 14 -5.56 0.97 -0.89
N TYR A 15 -5.67 1.37 -2.16
CA TYR A 15 -6.47 2.52 -2.56
C TYR A 15 -7.98 2.28 -2.39
N ASN A 16 -8.51 1.13 -2.81
CA ASN A 16 -9.96 0.93 -2.80
C ASN A 16 -10.52 0.54 -1.43
N PHE A 17 -9.73 -0.06 -0.55
CA PHE A 17 -10.23 -0.57 0.74
C PHE A 17 -9.59 0.06 1.96
N ARG A 18 -8.38 0.61 1.85
CA ARG A 18 -7.62 1.12 3.01
C ARG A 18 -7.35 2.62 2.98
N LEU A 19 -7.68 3.31 1.88
CA LEU A 19 -7.37 4.72 1.72
C LEU A 19 -7.98 5.60 2.82
N ASN A 20 -9.27 5.41 3.10
CA ASN A 20 -9.96 6.21 4.12
C ASN A 20 -9.28 6.09 5.49
N ILE A 21 -8.82 4.89 5.86
CA ILE A 21 -8.13 4.67 7.13
C ILE A 21 -6.75 5.33 7.10
N MET A 22 -5.99 5.17 6.00
CA MET A 22 -4.69 5.82 5.85
C MET A 22 -4.80 7.35 5.96
N GLU A 23 -5.82 7.95 5.35
CA GLU A 23 -6.07 9.40 5.42
C GLU A 23 -6.45 9.83 6.83
N GLU A 24 -7.27 9.07 7.55
CA GLU A 24 -7.65 9.42 8.93
C GLU A 24 -6.45 9.36 9.88
N MET A 25 -5.63 8.31 9.77
CA MET A 25 -4.39 8.20 10.54
C MET A 25 -3.42 9.35 10.23
N LEU A 26 -3.35 9.81 8.97
CA LEU A 26 -2.56 11.01 8.65
C LEU A 26 -3.09 12.26 9.37
N LYS A 27 -4.42 12.47 9.40
CA LYS A 27 -5.03 13.61 10.09
C LYS A 27 -4.80 13.58 11.60
N GLU A 28 -4.79 12.39 12.19
CA GLU A 28 -4.48 12.20 13.61
C GLU A 28 -2.99 12.42 13.94
N GLY A 29 -2.14 12.68 12.94
CA GLY A 29 -0.74 13.04 13.12
C GLY A 29 0.23 11.85 13.07
N TYR A 30 -0.22 10.68 12.62
CA TYR A 30 0.65 9.53 12.40
C TYR A 30 1.48 9.68 11.12
N CYS A 31 2.68 9.12 11.13
CA CYS A 31 3.46 8.92 9.92
C CYS A 31 2.97 7.67 9.19
N VAL A 32 2.19 7.85 8.13
CA VAL A 32 1.56 6.74 7.39
C VAL A 32 2.38 6.35 6.16
N TYR A 33 2.59 5.04 6.01
CA TYR A 33 3.29 4.43 4.89
C TYR A 33 2.38 3.42 4.16
N ALA A 34 2.46 3.39 2.84
CA ALA A 34 1.81 2.41 1.98
C ALA A 34 2.88 1.54 1.31
N LEU A 35 2.80 0.22 1.48
CA LEU A 35 3.74 -0.74 0.90
C LEU A 35 3.01 -1.73 0.00
N ALA A 36 3.27 -1.65 -1.30
CA ALA A 36 2.77 -2.57 -2.30
C ALA A 36 3.59 -2.48 -3.61
N PRO A 37 3.42 -3.41 -4.55
CA PRO A 37 3.93 -3.26 -5.90
C PRO A 37 3.32 -2.05 -6.60
N LYS A 38 4.15 -1.32 -7.36
CA LYS A 38 3.69 -0.14 -8.10
C LYS A 38 2.65 -0.51 -9.14
N ASP A 39 1.57 0.25 -9.17
CA ASP A 39 0.55 0.22 -10.21
C ASP A 39 -0.05 1.64 -10.35
N LYS A 40 -1.09 1.81 -11.18
CA LYS A 40 -1.73 3.13 -11.43
C LYS A 40 -2.33 3.80 -10.18
N TYR A 41 -2.48 3.09 -9.07
CA TYR A 41 -2.99 3.61 -7.80
C TYR A 41 -1.90 4.07 -6.85
N SER A 42 -0.64 3.64 -7.03
CA SER A 42 0.47 4.09 -6.16
C SER A 42 0.61 5.61 -6.19
N ILE A 43 0.59 6.19 -7.40
CA ILE A 43 0.66 7.65 -7.59
C ILE A 43 -0.52 8.38 -6.96
N ARG A 44 -1.69 7.73 -6.92
CA ARG A 44 -2.89 8.32 -6.29
C ARG A 44 -2.76 8.34 -4.78
N ILE A 45 -2.15 7.30 -4.19
CA ILE A 45 -1.84 7.22 -2.76
C ILE A 45 -0.76 8.28 -2.41
N GLU A 46 0.32 8.38 -3.19
CA GLU A 46 1.38 9.38 -2.99
C GLU A 46 0.84 10.82 -3.00
N ARG A 47 -0.09 11.12 -3.91
CA ARG A 47 -0.76 12.44 -4.01
C ARG A 47 -1.58 12.81 -2.78
N LYS A 48 -1.92 11.86 -1.89
CA LYS A 48 -2.59 12.13 -0.61
C LYS A 48 -1.61 12.45 0.53
N GLY A 49 -0.31 12.57 0.24
CA GLY A 49 0.73 12.80 1.25
C GLY A 49 1.14 11.53 2.01
N ILE A 50 0.64 10.36 1.59
CA ILE A 50 1.03 9.06 2.16
C ILE A 50 2.38 8.66 1.57
N LYS A 51 3.33 8.29 2.42
CA LYS A 51 4.65 7.84 1.97
C LYS A 51 4.53 6.47 1.33
N TYR A 52 4.99 6.32 0.10
CA TYR A 52 4.81 5.07 -0.65
C TYR A 52 6.14 4.32 -0.77
N ILE A 53 6.13 3.04 -0.40
CA ILE A 53 7.26 2.13 -0.46
C ILE A 53 6.92 1.05 -1.48
N SER A 54 7.59 1.09 -2.65
CA SER A 54 7.39 0.07 -3.67
C SER A 54 8.12 -1.21 -3.30
N THR A 55 7.44 -2.35 -3.41
CA THR A 55 8.04 -3.68 -3.28
C THR A 55 7.85 -4.50 -4.54
N THR A 56 8.86 -5.28 -4.91
CA THR A 56 8.79 -6.21 -6.05
C THR A 56 8.28 -7.56 -5.54
N ILE A 57 6.97 -7.69 -5.35
CA ILE A 57 6.37 -8.98 -5.00
C ILE A 57 6.11 -9.76 -6.29
N ASN A 58 6.82 -10.88 -6.44
CA ASN A 58 6.52 -11.83 -7.50
C ASN A 58 5.16 -12.47 -7.19
N ARG A 59 4.19 -12.29 -8.09
CA ARG A 59 2.81 -12.77 -7.93
C ARG A 59 2.66 -14.27 -8.13
N ASN A 60 3.75 -14.97 -8.46
CA ASN A 60 3.73 -16.42 -8.54
C ASN A 60 3.51 -16.98 -7.13
N SER A 61 2.30 -17.45 -6.85
CA SER A 61 2.15 -18.46 -5.81
C SER A 61 3.02 -19.65 -6.20
N LYS A 62 3.58 -20.38 -5.23
CA LYS A 62 4.13 -21.70 -5.51
C LYS A 62 2.96 -22.61 -5.87
N ASN A 63 2.52 -22.55 -7.13
CA ASN A 63 1.52 -23.45 -7.63
C ASN A 63 2.20 -24.83 -7.72
N ILE A 64 1.79 -25.74 -6.85
CA ILE A 64 2.36 -27.09 -6.79
C ILE A 64 2.08 -27.84 -8.11
N LEU A 65 1.06 -27.40 -8.86
CA LEU A 65 0.66 -27.95 -10.15
C LEU A 65 1.28 -27.21 -11.35
N SER A 66 2.07 -26.14 -11.13
CA SER A 66 2.89 -25.56 -12.21
C SER A 66 4.21 -26.33 -12.29
N ASN A 67 4.15 -27.53 -12.86
CA ASN A 67 5.29 -28.28 -13.37
C ASN A 67 4.92 -28.80 -14.75
#